data_AF-A0A8H7E825-F1
#
_entry.id   AF-A0A8H7E825-F1
#
_cell.length_a   1.000
_cell.length_b   1.000
_cell.length_c   1.000
_cell.angle_alpha   90.00
_cell.angle_beta   90.00
_cell.angle_gamma   90.00
#
_symmetry.space_group_name_H-M   'P 1'
#
loop_
_entity.id
_entity.type
_entity.pdbx_description
1 polymer ?
#
loop_
_entity_poly.entity_id
_entity_poly.type
_entity_poly.pdbx_seq_one_letter_code
_entity_poly.pdbx_strand_id
1 'polypeptide(L)'
;MPVLELKSTETCLWGAQDGSDATLGNLTVSMPGNDENILSMEKFEGMLTSAECNAQGMTPGFEDDSSFAYAQRVWDWVNGAENHTFLMVAGKGDCRNNPYRIPDLVHSIEYNEERNIARLDAMKGGWKDLAHSYELHVGSVPMSSDLG
;
A
#
# COMPACT_ATOMS: atom_id res chain seq x y z
N MET A 1 -2.76 -11.27 -11.40
CA MET A 1 -3.29 -10.83 -10.11
C MET A 1 -3.30 -9.30 -10.09
N PRO A 2 -4.40 -8.66 -10.48
CA PRO A 2 -4.44 -7.20 -10.67
C PRO A 2 -4.21 -6.37 -9.40
N VAL A 3 -4.30 -6.98 -8.22
CA VAL A 3 -4.09 -6.32 -6.92
C VAL A 3 -2.61 -6.11 -6.58
N LEU A 4 -1.71 -6.85 -7.23
CA LEU A 4 -0.25 -6.71 -7.09
C LEU A 4 0.35 -5.74 -8.14
N GLU A 5 -0.48 -5.20 -9.04
CA GLU A 5 -0.02 -4.29 -10.09
C GLU A 5 0.41 -2.94 -9.52
N LEU A 6 1.57 -2.46 -9.95
CA LEU A 6 2.01 -1.08 -9.71
C LEU A 6 1.09 -0.12 -10.49
N LYS A 7 0.62 0.94 -9.82
CA LYS A 7 -0.32 1.91 -10.40
C LYS A 7 0.23 3.31 -10.30
N SER A 8 -0.32 4.23 -11.11
CA SER A 8 -0.08 5.66 -10.96
C SER A 8 -0.98 6.32 -9.92
N THR A 9 -2.03 5.64 -9.46
CA THR A 9 -3.03 6.22 -8.54
C THR A 9 -3.61 5.15 -7.63
N GLU A 10 -3.84 5.52 -6.37
CA GLU A 10 -4.49 4.68 -5.37
C GLU A 10 -5.49 5.50 -4.54
N THR A 11 -6.63 4.89 -4.20
CA THR A 11 -7.68 5.52 -3.39
C THR A 11 -7.86 4.74 -2.09
N CYS A 12 -7.59 5.42 -0.99
CA CYS A 12 -7.81 4.91 0.36
C CYS A 12 -9.09 5.50 0.94
N LEU A 13 -10.06 4.63 1.24
CA LEU A 13 -11.29 5.02 1.91
C LEU A 13 -11.20 4.72 3.41
N TRP A 14 -11.87 5.54 4.22
CA TRP A 14 -12.16 5.25 5.61
C TRP A 14 -13.51 5.82 5.99
N GLY A 15 -14.18 5.16 6.92
CA GLY A 15 -15.44 5.63 7.49
C GLY A 15 -15.40 5.52 9.00
N ALA A 16 -16.08 6.44 9.67
CA ALA A 16 -16.39 6.34 11.09
C ALA A 16 -17.84 6.78 11.28
N GLN A 17 -18.57 6.08 12.14
CA GLN A 17 -19.94 6.43 12.49
C GLN A 17 -19.97 7.01 13.89
N ASP A 18 -20.75 8.07 14.06
CA ASP A 18 -21.13 8.60 15.38
C ASP A 18 -22.65 8.88 15.37
N GLY A 19 -23.40 8.12 16.17
CA GLY A 19 -24.86 8.18 16.17
C GLY A 19 -25.49 7.88 14.81
N SER A 20 -26.29 8.82 14.30
CA SER A 20 -27.00 8.71 12.99
C SER A 20 -26.17 9.17 11.80
N ASP A 21 -24.98 9.72 12.02
CA ASP A 21 -24.15 10.29 10.95
C ASP A 21 -22.90 9.42 10.74
N ALA A 22 -22.60 9.12 9.49
CA ALA A 22 -21.33 8.52 9.11
C ALA A 22 -20.44 9.58 8.46
N THR A 23 -19.18 9.69 8.90
CA THR A 23 -18.15 10.45 8.19
C THR A 23 -17.42 9.50 7.26
N LEU A 24 -17.29 9.90 5.99
CA LEU A 24 -16.51 9.20 4.98
C LEU A 24 -15.35 10.08 4.54
N GLY A 25 -14.14 9.52 4.57
CA GLY A 25 -12.95 10.10 4.00
C GLY A 25 -12.50 9.32 2.77
N ASN A 26 -12.05 10.07 1.76
CA ASN A 26 -11.46 9.57 0.53
C ASN A 26 -10.14 10.30 0.31
N LEU A 27 -9.04 9.57 0.43
CA LEU A 27 -7.71 10.02 0.05
C LEU A 27 -7.35 9.36 -1.29
N THR A 28 -7.20 10.17 -2.32
CA THR A 28 -6.62 9.72 -3.59
C THR A 28 -5.18 10.20 -3.66
N VAL A 29 -4.25 9.28 -3.87
CA VAL A 29 -2.82 9.55 -3.99
C VAL A 29 -2.41 9.27 -5.43
N SER A 30 -1.70 10.22 -6.04
CA SER A 30 -1.24 10.12 -7.42
C SER A 30 0.27 10.19 -7.51
N MET A 31 0.86 9.23 -8.22
CA MET A 31 2.27 9.09 -8.61
C MET A 31 2.34 9.01 -10.15
N PRO A 32 2.06 10.11 -10.88
CA PRO A 32 1.91 10.10 -12.34
C PRO A 32 3.23 10.10 -13.12
N GLY A 33 4.38 10.28 -12.46
CA GLY A 33 5.69 10.28 -13.10
C GLY A 33 6.06 8.92 -13.70
N ASN A 34 6.97 8.92 -14.67
CA ASN A 34 7.38 7.70 -15.36
C ASN A 34 8.25 6.77 -14.50
N ASP A 35 8.85 7.31 -13.43
CA ASP A 35 9.80 6.63 -12.54
C ASP A 35 9.21 6.42 -11.13
N GLU A 36 7.89 6.54 -11.00
CA GLU A 36 7.18 6.38 -9.73
C GLU A 36 5.90 5.57 -9.90
N ASN A 37 5.52 4.84 -8.86
CA ASN A 37 4.25 4.12 -8.79
C ASN A 37 3.71 4.09 -7.35
N ILE A 38 2.53 3.52 -7.15
CA ILE A 38 1.91 3.27 -5.85
C ILE A 38 1.26 1.88 -5.82
N LEU A 39 1.28 1.27 -4.64
CA LEU A 39 0.66 -0.02 -4.36
C LEU A 39 0.13 -0.05 -2.92
N SER A 40 -1.07 -0.58 -2.72
CA SER A 40 -1.70 -0.73 -1.40
C SER A 40 -1.68 -2.17 -0.92
N MET A 41 -1.11 -2.39 0.27
CA MET A 41 -1.01 -3.71 0.88
C MET A 41 -2.36 -4.27 1.34
N GLU A 42 -3.30 -3.41 1.73
CA GLU A 42 -4.68 -3.79 2.08
C GLU A 42 -5.37 -4.59 0.95
N LYS A 43 -4.94 -4.44 -0.31
CA LYS A 43 -5.52 -5.15 -1.46
C LYS A 43 -5.00 -6.57 -1.65
N PHE A 44 -3.83 -6.89 -1.08
CA PHE A 44 -3.19 -8.18 -1.24
C PHE A 44 -2.74 -8.81 0.09
N GLU A 45 -3.08 -8.22 1.25
CA GLU A 45 -2.74 -8.76 2.57
C GLU A 45 -3.19 -10.21 2.75
N GLY A 46 -4.32 -10.59 2.14
CA GLY A 46 -4.84 -11.97 2.16
C GLY A 46 -4.03 -12.97 1.32
N MET A 47 -2.99 -12.51 0.62
CA MET A 47 -2.02 -13.35 -0.10
C MET A 47 -0.71 -13.48 0.68
N LEU A 48 -0.60 -12.84 1.86
CA LEU A 48 0.61 -12.81 2.67
C LEU A 48 0.47 -13.73 3.89
N THR A 49 1.56 -14.43 4.21
CA THR A 49 1.72 -15.12 5.49
C THR A 49 2.34 -14.21 6.55
N SER A 50 3.07 -13.19 6.14
CA SER A 50 3.70 -12.21 7.02
C SER A 50 4.00 -10.88 6.30
N ALA A 51 4.12 -9.81 7.09
CA ALA A 51 4.68 -8.54 6.67
C ALA A 51 5.56 -7.99 7.79
N GLU A 52 6.88 -8.17 7.68
CA GLU A 52 7.82 -7.70 8.69
C GLU A 52 8.31 -6.29 8.36
N CYS A 53 7.96 -5.30 9.18
CA CYS A 53 8.39 -3.91 8.99
C CYS A 53 9.46 -3.48 10.01
N ASN A 54 10.48 -2.78 9.52
CA ASN A 54 11.58 -2.22 10.30
C ASN A 54 11.97 -0.82 9.77
N ALA A 55 13.06 -0.25 10.27
CA ALA A 55 13.49 1.09 9.91
C ALA A 55 14.03 1.21 8.47
N GLN A 56 14.50 0.10 7.89
CA GLN A 56 15.08 0.02 6.55
C GLN A 56 14.03 -0.29 5.46
N GLY A 57 12.86 -0.81 5.84
CA GLY A 57 11.81 -1.13 4.89
C GLY A 57 10.82 -2.16 5.41
N MET A 58 10.43 -3.08 4.53
CA MET A 58 9.48 -4.14 4.85
C MET A 58 9.78 -5.45 4.13
N THR A 59 9.24 -6.55 4.64
CA THR A 59 9.49 -7.88 4.10
C THR A 59 8.18 -8.68 4.08
N PRO A 60 7.38 -8.58 3.00
CA PRO A 60 6.24 -9.47 2.77
C PRO A 60 6.69 -10.91 2.49
N GLY A 61 6.05 -11.86 3.16
CA GLY A 61 6.10 -13.28 2.84
C GLY A 61 4.77 -13.72 2.23
N PHE A 62 4.80 -14.40 1.08
CA PHE A 62 3.60 -14.80 0.34
C PHE A 62 3.16 -16.22 0.72
N GLU A 63 1.85 -16.47 0.61
CA GLU A 63 1.27 -17.81 0.85
C GLU A 63 1.60 -18.80 -0.25
N ASP A 64 1.62 -18.35 -1.51
CA ASP A 64 1.79 -19.21 -2.67
C ASP A 64 2.81 -18.68 -3.69
N ASP A 65 3.48 -19.61 -4.37
CA ASP A 65 4.52 -19.34 -5.36
C ASP A 65 4.00 -18.48 -6.52
N SER A 66 2.72 -18.58 -6.86
CA SER A 66 2.15 -17.87 -8.01
C SER A 66 1.94 -16.38 -7.72
N SER A 67 1.52 -16.05 -6.50
CA SER A 67 1.43 -14.68 -5.98
C SER A 67 2.81 -14.06 -5.84
N PHE A 68 3.76 -14.81 -5.29
CA PHE A 68 5.15 -14.38 -5.19
C PHE A 68 5.79 -14.12 -6.56
N ALA A 69 5.71 -15.08 -7.49
CA ALA A 69 6.27 -14.94 -8.84
C ALA A 69 5.61 -13.79 -9.63
N TYR A 70 4.31 -13.53 -9.40
CA TYR A 70 3.64 -12.38 -9.98
C TYR A 70 4.18 -11.07 -9.42
N ALA A 71 4.28 -10.95 -8.09
CA ALA A 71 4.82 -9.79 -7.42
C ALA A 71 6.26 -9.52 -7.88
N GLN A 72 7.12 -10.55 -7.88
CA GLN A 72 8.50 -10.44 -8.36
C GLN A 72 8.56 -9.89 -9.79
N ARG A 73 7.80 -10.47 -10.73
CA ARG A 73 7.81 -10.00 -12.12
C ARG A 73 7.41 -8.52 -12.27
N VAL A 74 6.44 -8.05 -11.50
CA VAL A 74 5.92 -6.68 -11.62
C VAL A 74 6.79 -5.69 -10.84
N TRP A 75 7.18 -6.04 -9.62
CA TRP A 75 7.88 -5.14 -8.69
C TRP A 75 9.37 -5.04 -9.00
N ASP A 76 9.97 -6.04 -9.66
CA ASP A 76 11.37 -5.98 -10.11
C ASP A 76 11.64 -4.82 -11.09
N TRP A 77 10.58 -4.21 -11.63
CA TRP A 77 10.68 -2.91 -12.31
C TRP A 77 11.47 -1.88 -11.49
N VAL A 78 11.33 -1.85 -10.15
CA VAL A 78 12.05 -0.92 -9.27
C VAL A 78 13.58 -1.11 -9.31
N ASN A 79 14.03 -2.34 -9.57
CA ASN A 79 15.45 -2.66 -9.69
C ASN A 79 16.02 -2.31 -11.09
N GLY A 80 15.15 -1.96 -12.05
CA GLY A 80 15.54 -1.71 -13.43
C GLY A 80 16.27 -0.39 -13.67
N ALA A 81 16.15 0.60 -12.76
CA ALA A 81 16.87 1.86 -12.83
C ALA A 81 16.99 2.51 -11.43
N GLU A 82 18.04 3.29 -11.19
CA GLU A 82 18.31 3.90 -9.87
C GLU A 82 17.24 4.89 -9.40
N ASN A 83 16.49 5.48 -10.32
CA ASN A 83 15.43 6.45 -10.03
C ASN A 83 14.03 5.82 -9.97
N HIS A 84 13.89 4.52 -10.27
CA HIS A 84 12.60 3.85 -10.16
C HIS A 84 12.24 3.67 -8.69
N THR A 85 11.06 4.15 -8.31
CA THR A 85 10.53 3.98 -6.96
C THR A 85 9.05 3.62 -7.00
N PHE A 86 8.53 3.02 -5.94
CA PHE A 86 7.09 2.98 -5.75
C PHE A 86 6.71 3.13 -4.29
N LEU A 87 5.60 3.80 -4.05
CA LEU A 87 5.03 4.01 -2.73
C LEU A 87 4.24 2.77 -2.32
N MET A 88 4.78 1.97 -1.41
CA MET A 88 4.03 0.91 -0.75
C MET A 88 3.23 1.51 0.41
N VAL A 89 1.92 1.26 0.44
CA VAL A 89 1.03 1.72 1.50
C VAL A 89 0.65 0.54 2.37
N ALA A 90 1.27 0.45 3.56
CA ALA A 90 0.84 -0.49 4.59
C ALA A 90 -0.47 -0.02 5.22
N GLY A 91 -1.45 -0.92 5.31
CA GLY A 91 -2.71 -0.76 6.01
C GLY A 91 -2.56 -0.65 7.52
N LYS A 92 -3.68 -0.57 8.24
CA LYS A 92 -3.68 -0.57 9.71
C LYS A 92 -3.46 -1.99 10.23
N GLY A 93 -2.37 -2.22 10.98
CA GLY A 93 -2.05 -3.52 11.56
C GLY A 93 -1.09 -4.37 10.68
N ASP A 94 -0.94 -3.96 9.43
CA ASP A 94 -0.05 -4.54 8.43
C ASP A 94 1.43 -4.46 8.83
N CYS A 95 1.85 -3.36 9.45
CA CYS A 95 3.21 -3.12 9.87
C CYS A 95 3.27 -3.07 11.40
N ARG A 96 3.18 -4.25 12.03
CA ARG A 96 3.00 -4.38 13.50
C ARG A 96 1.70 -3.69 13.92
N ASN A 97 1.62 -3.15 15.13
CA ASN A 97 0.42 -2.49 15.64
C ASN A 97 0.31 -1.02 15.19
N ASN A 98 0.58 -0.71 13.91
CA ASN A 98 0.45 0.66 13.43
C ASN A 98 -1.03 1.10 13.38
N PRO A 99 -1.37 2.27 13.96
CA PRO A 99 -2.76 2.71 14.04
C PRO A 99 -3.30 3.33 12.75
N TYR A 100 -2.41 3.70 11.81
CA TYR A 100 -2.72 4.43 10.59
C TYR A 100 -2.01 3.81 9.40
N ARG A 101 -2.48 4.11 8.18
CA ARG A 101 -1.76 3.75 6.95
C ARG A 101 -0.40 4.43 6.90
N ILE A 102 0.64 3.64 6.58
CA ILE A 102 2.03 4.12 6.51
C ILE A 102 2.52 4.03 5.07
N PRO A 103 2.97 5.14 4.47
CA PRO A 103 3.66 5.12 3.19
C PRO A 103 5.15 4.80 3.37
N ASP A 104 5.65 3.89 2.55
CA ASP A 104 7.07 3.53 2.44
C ASP A 104 7.49 3.66 0.97
N LEU A 105 8.50 4.49 0.67
CA LEU A 105 8.98 4.66 -0.70
C LEU A 105 10.05 3.62 -1.00
N VAL A 106 9.65 2.53 -1.67
CA VAL A 106 10.51 1.41 -2.05
C VAL A 106 11.40 1.83 -3.21
N HIS A 107 12.69 1.52 -3.10
CA HIS A 107 13.71 1.86 -4.12
C HIS A 107 14.63 0.68 -4.48
N SER A 108 14.47 -0.47 -3.83
CA SER A 108 15.21 -1.70 -4.15
C SER A 108 14.49 -2.91 -3.56
N ILE A 109 14.59 -4.07 -4.22
CA ILE A 109 14.01 -5.33 -3.75
C ILE A 109 14.99 -6.48 -3.92
N GLU A 110 15.17 -7.25 -2.85
CA GLU A 110 15.81 -8.56 -2.89
C GLU A 110 14.77 -9.68 -2.77
N TYR A 111 14.88 -10.71 -3.59
CA TYR A 111 13.94 -11.83 -3.62
C TYR A 111 14.57 -13.11 -3.04
N ASN A 112 13.80 -13.83 -2.23
CA ASN A 112 14.12 -15.18 -1.77
C ASN A 112 13.01 -16.13 -2.21
N GLU A 113 13.24 -16.81 -3.33
CA GLU A 113 12.27 -17.71 -3.96
C GLU A 113 12.02 -18.97 -3.12
N GLU A 114 13.03 -19.49 -2.42
CA GLU A 114 12.86 -20.68 -1.55
C GLU A 114 11.89 -20.44 -0.39
N ARG A 115 11.76 -19.17 0.04
CA ARG A 115 10.93 -18.77 1.17
C ARG A 115 9.71 -17.95 0.76
N ASN A 116 9.52 -17.67 -0.54
CA ASN A 116 8.50 -16.75 -1.05
C ASN A 116 8.50 -15.39 -0.34
N ILE A 117 9.69 -14.80 -0.16
CA ILE A 117 9.87 -13.53 0.54
C ILE A 117 10.46 -12.49 -0.40
N ALA A 118 9.89 -11.28 -0.40
CA ALA A 118 10.48 -10.10 -1.02
C ALA A 118 10.93 -9.13 0.08
N ARG A 119 12.21 -8.76 0.10
CA ARG A 119 12.77 -7.77 1.03
C ARG A 119 12.82 -6.42 0.33
N LEU A 120 11.93 -5.52 0.72
CA LEU A 120 11.80 -4.18 0.16
C LEU A 120 12.64 -3.21 0.99
N ASP A 121 13.66 -2.62 0.40
CA ASP A 121 14.37 -1.48 0.99
C ASP A 121 13.63 -0.20 0.63
N ALA A 122 13.34 0.61 1.65
CA ALA A 122 12.45 1.76 1.50
C ALA A 122 12.84 2.95 2.38
N MET A 123 12.62 4.15 1.84
CA MET A 123 12.68 5.39 2.61
C MET A 123 11.36 5.59 3.37
N LYS A 124 11.48 5.81 4.68
CA LYS A 124 10.34 6.14 5.56
C LYS A 124 10.04 7.64 5.49
N GLY A 125 8.77 8.02 5.56
CA GLY A 125 8.37 9.43 5.51
C GLY A 125 6.87 9.64 5.70
N GLY A 126 6.45 10.90 5.72
CA GLY A 126 5.03 11.24 5.70
C GLY A 126 4.47 11.27 4.27
N TRP A 127 3.14 11.23 4.15
CA TRP A 127 2.45 11.40 2.87
C TRP A 127 2.88 12.66 2.11
N LYS A 128 3.14 13.76 2.82
CA LYS A 128 3.60 15.03 2.23
C LYS A 128 5.01 14.96 1.65
N ASP A 129 5.84 14.06 2.16
CA ASP A 129 7.24 13.94 1.77
C ASP A 129 7.41 12.93 0.64
N LEU A 130 6.59 11.87 0.64
CA LEU A 130 6.76 10.72 -0.25
C LEU A 130 5.78 10.67 -1.41
N ALA A 131 4.56 11.20 -1.27
CA ALA A 131 3.62 11.23 -2.37
C ALA A 131 3.91 12.42 -3.29
N HIS A 132 3.83 12.20 -4.60
CA HIS A 132 3.92 13.30 -5.56
C HIS A 132 2.75 14.28 -5.36
N SER A 133 1.53 13.76 -5.28
CA SER A 133 0.34 14.57 -4.99
C SER A 133 -0.77 13.74 -4.34
N TYR A 134 -1.68 14.41 -3.65
CA TYR A 134 -2.83 13.77 -3.04
C TYR A 134 -4.03 14.72 -2.95
N GLU A 135 -5.22 14.15 -3.00
CA GLU A 135 -6.50 14.82 -2.79
C GLU A 135 -7.24 14.15 -1.62
N LEU A 136 -7.75 14.96 -0.71
CA LEU A 136 -8.52 14.49 0.43
C LEU A 136 -9.92 15.10 0.41
N HIS A 137 -10.92 14.26 0.24
CA HIS A 137 -12.32 14.60 0.39
C HIS A 137 -12.86 13.99 1.69
N VAL A 138 -13.46 14.81 2.54
CA VAL A 138 -14.15 14.37 3.75
C VAL A 138 -15.59 14.86 3.67
N GLY A 139 -16.54 13.95 3.85
CA GLY A 139 -17.96 14.26 3.82
C GLY A 139 -18.73 13.46 4.85
N SER A 140 -19.99 13.84 5.06
CA SER A 140 -20.92 13.16 5.96
C SER A 140 -22.03 12.51 5.14
N VAL A 141 -22.38 11.28 5.51
CA VAL A 141 -23.50 10.52 4.97
C VAL A 141 -24.51 10.34 6.10
N PRO A 142 -25.73 10.88 6.00
CA PRO A 142 -26.78 10.58 6.95
C PRO A 142 -27.18 9.11 6.80
N MET A 143 -27.09 8.34 7.88
CA MET A 143 -27.56 6.95 7.90
C MET A 143 -29.05 6.96 8.24
N SER A 144 -29.91 6.89 7.22
CA SER A 144 -31.36 6.79 7.44
C SER A 144 -31.70 5.50 8.18
N SER A 145 -32.50 5.60 9.24
CA SER A 145 -33.00 4.46 10.02
C SER A 145 -34.08 3.61 9.30
N ASP A 146 -34.36 3.86 8.03
CA ASP A 146 -35.51 3.30 7.33
C ASP A 146 -35.14 2.02 6.56
N LEU A 147 -34.77 0.99 7.32
CA LEU A 147 -34.95 -0.42 6.96
C LEU A 147 -35.54 -1.13 8.19
N GLY A 148 -36.77 -0.73 8.54
CA GLY A 148 -37.63 -1.39 9.52
C GLY A 148 -38.93 -1.81 8.87
#